data_AF-A0A432Q4R2-F1
#
_entry.id   AF-A0A432Q4R2-F1
#
_cell.length_a   1.000
_cell.length_b   1.000
_cell.length_c   1.000
_cell.angle_alpha   90.00
_cell.angle_beta   90.00
_cell.angle_gamma   90.00
#
_symmetry.space_group_name_H-M   'P 1'
#
loop_
_entity.id
_entity.type
_entity.pdbx_description
1 polymer ?
#
loop_
_entity_poly.entity_id
_entity_poly.type
_entity_poly.pdbx_seq_one_letter_code
_entity_poly.pdbx_strand_id
1 'polypeptide(L)'
;GFGKTAGRGHKGARSRSGYTAKPGFEGGQMPLHRRLPKRGFTNIFKNEYTIISLADLSRFEDNATVNKALLVEAGFIANDEKLVKVLANGEITKCLTIDVDKVSQGAREKILAAGGSVKE
;
A
#
# COMPACT_ATOMS: atom_id res chain seq x y z
N GLY A 1 -30.27 25.43 -17.25
CA GLY A 1 -30.43 26.41 -16.16
C GLY A 1 -29.16 27.16 -15.77
N PHE A 2 -28.22 27.45 -16.69
CA PHE A 2 -26.94 28.12 -16.36
C PHE A 2 -26.70 29.44 -17.13
N GLY A 3 -27.74 30.04 -17.72
CA GLY A 3 -27.58 31.12 -18.72
C GLY A 3 -26.82 32.37 -18.23
N LYS A 4 -27.29 33.04 -17.17
CA LYS A 4 -26.82 34.41 -16.85
C LYS A 4 -25.44 34.49 -16.18
N THR A 5 -25.09 33.53 -15.32
CA THR A 5 -23.85 33.57 -14.50
C THR A 5 -23.02 32.30 -14.60
N ALA A 6 -23.42 31.34 -15.44
CA ALA A 6 -22.76 30.04 -15.58
C ALA A 6 -22.51 29.33 -14.22
N GLY A 7 -23.40 29.52 -13.23
CA GLY A 7 -23.28 28.93 -11.89
C GLY A 7 -22.27 29.62 -10.96
N ARG A 8 -21.65 30.74 -11.36
CA ARG A 8 -20.64 31.45 -10.56
C ARG A 8 -21.19 32.55 -9.65
N GLY A 9 -22.50 32.81 -9.69
CA GLY A 9 -23.13 33.89 -8.94
C GLY A 9 -22.79 35.30 -9.48
N HIS A 10 -22.98 36.34 -8.66
CA HIS A 10 -22.77 37.74 -9.05
C HIS A 10 -21.54 38.35 -8.37
N LYS A 11 -20.71 39.09 -9.15
CA LYS A 11 -19.57 39.88 -8.67
C LYS A 11 -18.53 39.06 -7.88
N GLY A 12 -17.54 39.74 -7.28
CA GLY A 12 -16.45 39.12 -6.53
C GLY A 12 -15.37 38.51 -7.43
N ALA A 13 -14.20 38.29 -6.85
CA ALA A 13 -13.02 37.80 -7.57
C ALA A 13 -13.30 36.45 -8.25
N ARG A 14 -14.00 35.53 -7.59
CA ARG A 14 -14.40 34.20 -8.12
C ARG A 14 -15.26 34.24 -9.40
N SER A 15 -15.98 35.34 -9.64
CA SER A 15 -16.78 35.49 -10.86
C SER A 15 -15.97 35.98 -12.06
N ARG A 16 -14.75 36.50 -11.85
CA ARG A 16 -13.94 37.12 -12.90
C ARG A 16 -13.18 36.05 -13.71
N SER A 17 -12.94 36.36 -14.98
CA SER A 17 -12.04 35.57 -15.83
C SER A 17 -10.63 35.57 -15.24
N GLY A 18 -9.98 34.40 -15.21
CA GLY A 18 -8.61 34.27 -14.71
C GLY A 18 -8.47 34.27 -13.18
N TYR A 19 -9.57 34.27 -12.42
CA TYR A 19 -9.46 34.11 -10.97
C TYR A 19 -8.86 32.75 -10.62
N THR A 20 -7.81 32.79 -9.83
CA THR A 20 -7.23 31.64 -9.17
C THR A 20 -6.88 32.00 -7.73
N ALA A 21 -7.11 31.07 -6.81
CA ALA A 21 -6.57 31.15 -5.47
C ALA A 21 -5.61 29.98 -5.32
N LYS A 22 -4.44 30.24 -4.74
CA LYS A 22 -3.50 29.16 -4.42
C LYS A 22 -4.19 28.18 -3.45
N PRO A 23 -4.19 26.87 -3.73
CA PRO A 23 -4.67 25.88 -2.76
C PRO A 23 -3.97 26.09 -1.41
N GLY A 24 -4.76 26.18 -0.34
CA GLY A 24 -4.25 26.46 1.01
C GLY A 24 -4.09 27.95 1.36
N PHE A 25 -4.58 28.89 0.54
CA PHE A 25 -4.64 30.31 0.92
C PHE A 25 -5.82 30.59 1.88
N GLU A 26 -5.51 31.07 3.09
CA GLU A 26 -6.48 31.35 4.17
C GLU A 26 -6.81 32.85 4.29
N GLY A 27 -6.83 33.59 3.17
CA GLY A 27 -7.30 34.99 3.15
C GLY A 27 -6.37 36.03 3.78
N GLY A 28 -5.13 35.64 4.13
CA GLY A 28 -4.14 36.50 4.80
C GLY A 28 -3.63 35.91 6.12
N GLN A 29 -4.35 34.94 6.68
CA GLN A 29 -3.89 34.14 7.81
C GLN A 29 -2.68 33.26 7.40
N MET A 30 -1.80 32.96 8.36
CA MET A 30 -0.73 31.97 8.16
C MET A 30 -1.34 30.60 7.85
N PRO A 31 -1.08 30.03 6.65
CA PRO A 31 -1.65 28.75 6.25
C PRO A 31 -1.28 27.61 7.18
N LEU A 32 -2.15 26.61 7.30
CA LEU A 32 -1.95 25.44 8.16
C LEU A 32 -0.58 24.75 7.96
N HIS A 33 -0.14 24.57 6.71
CA HIS A 33 1.15 23.93 6.39
C HIS A 33 2.39 24.73 6.86
N ARG A 34 2.22 26.00 7.22
CA ARG A 34 3.28 26.84 7.83
C ARG A 34 3.17 26.90 9.34
N ARG A 35 1.96 26.72 9.88
CA ARG A 35 1.71 26.70 11.34
C ARG A 35 2.23 25.42 11.98
N LEU A 36 2.14 24.29 11.27
CA LEU A 36 2.60 23.00 11.77
C LEU A 36 4.13 22.87 11.63
N PRO A 37 4.83 22.32 12.65
CA PRO A 37 6.27 22.12 12.58
C PRO A 37 6.63 21.02 11.57
N LYS A 38 7.80 21.16 10.95
CA LYS A 38 8.41 20.06 10.18
C LYS A 38 8.90 18.98 11.15
N ARG A 39 8.66 17.71 10.84
CA ARG A 39 9.03 16.59 11.71
C ARG A 39 9.61 15.43 10.92
N GLY A 40 10.66 14.82 11.46
CA GLY A 40 11.28 13.59 10.94
C GLY A 40 12.28 13.82 9.81
N PHE A 41 12.74 12.71 9.23
CA PHE A 41 13.61 12.67 8.05
C PHE A 41 13.27 11.42 7.22
N THR A 42 13.65 11.40 5.96
CA THR A 42 13.46 10.26 5.04
C THR A 42 14.70 9.38 5.03
N ASN A 43 14.58 8.12 5.47
CA ASN A 43 15.65 7.12 5.33
C ASN A 43 15.67 6.56 3.90
N ILE A 44 16.75 6.81 3.16
CA ILE A 44 16.93 6.34 1.78
C ILE A 44 17.26 4.84 1.68
N PHE A 45 17.70 4.22 2.77
CA PHE A 45 18.05 2.79 2.83
C PHE A 45 16.95 1.94 3.46
N LYS A 46 15.73 2.46 3.52
CA LYS A 46 14.59 1.73 4.08
C LYS A 46 14.22 0.58 3.12
N ASN A 47 14.37 -0.65 3.61
CA ASN A 47 13.90 -1.83 2.88
C ASN A 47 12.37 -1.90 2.92
N GLU A 48 11.75 -1.89 1.74
CA GLU A 48 10.30 -2.03 1.58
C GLU A 48 9.96 -3.45 1.12
N TYR A 49 9.09 -4.10 1.89
CA TYR A 49 8.62 -5.44 1.60
C TYR A 49 7.23 -5.37 1.00
N THR A 50 7.00 -6.16 -0.04
CA THR A 50 5.67 -6.48 -0.54
C THR A 50 5.02 -7.46 0.42
N ILE A 51 3.86 -7.09 0.92
CA ILE A 51 3.16 -7.84 1.96
C ILE A 51 2.23 -8.84 1.29
N ILE A 52 2.33 -10.10 1.72
CA ILE A 52 1.44 -11.18 1.29
C ILE A 52 0.78 -11.78 2.53
N SER A 53 -0.53 -11.98 2.47
CA SER A 53 -1.29 -12.58 3.58
C SER A 53 -1.39 -14.10 3.43
N LEU A 54 -1.66 -14.81 4.52
CA LEU A 54 -1.93 -16.25 4.47
C LEU A 54 -3.19 -16.58 3.64
N ALA A 55 -4.19 -15.67 3.66
CA ALA A 55 -5.39 -15.82 2.85
C ALA A 55 -5.07 -15.84 1.34
N ASP A 56 -4.10 -15.04 0.90
CA ASP A 56 -3.69 -14.98 -0.51
C ASP A 56 -3.06 -16.30 -0.99
N LEU A 57 -2.38 -17.00 -0.07
CA LEU A 57 -1.72 -18.27 -0.35
C LEU A 57 -2.70 -19.42 -0.60
N SER A 58 -3.98 -19.26 -0.26
CA SER A 58 -5.02 -20.26 -0.52
C SER A 58 -5.22 -20.57 -2.02
N ARG A 59 -4.80 -19.66 -2.91
CA ARG A 59 -4.87 -19.82 -4.36
C ARG A 59 -3.92 -20.88 -4.91
N PHE A 60 -2.87 -21.23 -4.16
CA PHE A 60 -1.90 -22.22 -4.59
C PHE A 60 -2.37 -23.63 -4.28
N GLU A 61 -1.89 -24.59 -5.05
CA GLU A 61 -2.17 -26.01 -4.83
C GLU A 61 -1.47 -26.54 -3.58
N ASP A 62 -2.00 -27.63 -3.02
CA ASP A 62 -1.35 -28.31 -1.88
C ASP A 62 0.05 -28.80 -2.25
N ASN A 63 0.99 -28.65 -1.32
CA ASN A 63 2.42 -28.93 -1.44
C ASN A 63 3.18 -28.07 -2.47
N ALA A 64 2.59 -26.97 -2.95
CA ALA A 64 3.30 -26.03 -3.80
C ALA A 64 4.45 -25.32 -3.04
N THR A 65 5.53 -25.04 -3.77
CA THR A 65 6.64 -24.21 -3.29
C THR A 65 6.40 -22.76 -3.71
N VAL A 66 5.99 -21.93 -2.75
CA VAL A 66 5.74 -20.50 -2.96
C VAL A 66 7.07 -19.75 -2.92
N ASN A 67 7.67 -19.57 -4.09
CA ASN A 67 8.88 -18.76 -4.29
C ASN A 67 8.54 -17.43 -4.98
N LYS A 68 9.52 -16.53 -5.10
CA LYS A 68 9.32 -15.24 -5.78
C LYS A 68 8.87 -15.40 -7.23
N ALA A 69 9.40 -16.36 -7.98
CA ALA A 69 9.03 -16.58 -9.38
C ALA A 69 7.53 -16.92 -9.53
N LEU A 70 7.02 -17.84 -8.71
CA LEU A 70 5.63 -18.25 -8.69
C LEU A 70 4.72 -17.11 -8.21
N LEU A 71 5.19 -16.26 -7.29
CA LEU A 71 4.47 -15.05 -6.90
C LEU A 71 4.40 -14.00 -8.02
N VAL A 72 5.42 -13.90 -8.89
CA VAL A 72 5.38 -13.07 -10.10
C VAL A 72 4.35 -13.63 -11.08
N GLU A 73 4.41 -14.93 -11.36
CA GLU A 73 3.50 -15.61 -12.29
C GLU A 73 2.03 -15.49 -11.85
N ALA A 74 1.78 -15.60 -10.55
CA ALA A 74 0.46 -15.42 -9.96
C ALA A 74 0.02 -13.94 -9.86
N GLY A 75 0.89 -13.00 -10.22
CA GLY A 75 0.59 -11.56 -10.24
C GLY A 75 0.56 -10.89 -8.86
N PHE A 76 1.11 -11.54 -7.83
CA PHE A 76 1.22 -10.95 -6.48
C PHE A 76 2.35 -9.94 -6.36
N ILE A 77 3.44 -10.16 -7.11
CA ILE A 77 4.56 -9.22 -7.21
C ILE A 77 4.84 -8.91 -8.68
N ALA A 78 5.30 -7.70 -8.95
CA ALA A 78 5.56 -7.26 -10.33
C ALA A 78 6.87 -7.86 -10.89
N ASN A 79 7.86 -8.05 -10.03
CA ASN A 79 9.18 -8.60 -10.35
C ASN A 79 9.79 -9.24 -9.09
N ASP A 80 10.80 -10.07 -9.29
CA ASP A 80 11.54 -10.82 -8.27
C ASP A 80 12.51 -9.96 -7.43
N GLU A 81 12.85 -8.77 -7.92
CA GLU A 81 13.67 -7.78 -7.19
C GLU A 81 12.98 -7.28 -5.90
N LYS A 82 11.65 -7.35 -5.84
CA LYS A 82 10.92 -6.91 -4.64
C LYS A 82 11.16 -7.90 -3.50
N LEU A 83 11.46 -7.34 -2.33
CA LEU A 83 11.46 -8.10 -1.09
C LEU A 83 10.03 -8.49 -0.75
N VAL A 84 9.83 -9.71 -0.25
CA VAL A 84 8.52 -10.25 0.10
C VAL A 84 8.46 -10.56 1.58
N LYS A 85 7.36 -10.19 2.22
CA LYS A 85 7.08 -10.55 3.62
C LYS A 85 5.71 -11.18 3.77
N VAL A 86 5.67 -12.38 4.34
CA VAL A 86 4.40 -13.08 4.64
C VAL A 86 3.91 -12.74 6.05
N LEU A 87 2.65 -12.32 6.15
CA LEU A 87 1.99 -11.93 7.40
C LEU A 87 0.82 -12.85 7.75
N ALA A 88 0.57 -12.99 9.06
CA ALA A 88 -0.38 -13.95 9.65
C ALA A 88 -1.87 -13.60 9.47
N ASN A 89 -2.23 -12.85 8.44
CA ASN A 89 -3.61 -12.45 8.17
C ASN A 89 -4.34 -13.53 7.36
N GLY A 90 -5.40 -14.09 7.93
CA GLY A 90 -6.12 -15.24 7.37
C GLY A 90 -5.71 -16.59 7.98
N GLU A 91 -6.28 -17.63 7.38
CA GLU A 91 -6.06 -19.04 7.72
C GLU A 91 -5.42 -19.76 6.55
N ILE A 92 -4.59 -20.74 6.87
CA ILE A 92 -3.95 -21.60 5.88
C ILE A 92 -4.33 -23.04 6.23
N THR A 93 -5.10 -23.67 5.35
CA THR A 93 -5.49 -25.08 5.47
C THR A 93 -4.58 -25.99 4.65
N LYS A 94 -3.86 -25.41 3.70
CA LYS A 94 -3.01 -26.09 2.73
C LYS A 94 -1.58 -26.24 3.24
N CYS A 95 -0.97 -27.37 2.94
CA CYS A 95 0.44 -27.62 3.24
C CYS A 95 1.29 -26.91 2.18
N LEU A 96 1.92 -25.79 2.51
CA LEU A 96 2.74 -25.02 1.55
C LEU A 96 4.19 -24.92 2.02
N THR A 97 5.13 -24.96 1.08
CA THR A 97 6.54 -24.62 1.33
C THR A 97 6.76 -23.17 0.93
N ILE A 98 7.08 -22.30 1.89
CA ILE A 98 7.24 -20.86 1.66
C ILE A 98 8.73 -20.54 1.62
N ASP A 99 9.18 -19.97 0.50
CA ASP A 99 10.57 -19.61 0.20
C ASP A 99 10.65 -18.12 -0.19
N VAL A 100 10.76 -17.24 0.81
CA VAL A 100 10.64 -15.77 0.68
C VAL A 100 11.55 -15.06 1.67
N ASP A 101 11.80 -13.75 1.48
CA ASP A 101 12.81 -13.03 2.27
C ASP A 101 12.50 -12.92 3.76
N LYS A 102 11.23 -12.80 4.15
CA LYS A 102 10.81 -12.72 5.56
C LYS A 102 9.44 -13.32 5.80
N VAL A 103 9.29 -13.97 6.95
CA VAL A 103 7.98 -14.41 7.46
C VAL A 103 7.76 -13.85 8.86
N SER A 104 6.55 -13.35 9.14
CA SER A 104 6.21 -12.96 10.52
C SER A 104 6.11 -14.18 11.42
N GLN A 105 6.49 -14.03 12.69
CA GLN A 105 6.44 -15.14 13.66
C GLN A 105 5.07 -15.85 13.70
N GLY A 106 3.98 -15.09 13.82
CA GLY A 106 2.64 -15.68 13.86
C GLY A 106 2.22 -16.33 12.53
N ALA A 107 2.80 -15.94 11.39
CA ALA A 107 2.55 -16.62 10.13
C ALA A 107 3.28 -17.96 10.11
N ARG A 108 4.56 -17.96 10.51
CA ARG A 108 5.39 -19.16 10.60
C ARG A 108 4.73 -20.24 11.46
N GLU A 109 4.21 -19.87 12.62
CA GLU A 109 3.50 -20.80 13.51
C GLU A 109 2.28 -21.43 12.82
N LYS A 110 1.45 -20.63 12.14
CA LYS A 110 0.28 -21.13 11.40
C LYS A 110 0.66 -22.03 10.22
N ILE A 111 1.72 -21.67 9.48
CA ILE A 111 2.21 -22.47 8.34
C ILE A 111 2.72 -23.83 8.82
N LEU A 112 3.51 -23.86 9.89
CA LEU A 112 4.01 -25.10 10.49
C LEU A 112 2.87 -25.94 11.07
N ALA A 113 1.87 -25.30 11.69
CA ALA A 113 0.69 -25.99 12.21
C ALA A 113 -0.15 -26.64 11.09
N ALA A 114 -0.16 -26.06 9.90
CA ALA A 114 -0.78 -26.63 8.70
C ALA A 114 0.09 -27.70 8.00
N GLY A 115 1.24 -28.07 8.59
CA GLY A 115 2.16 -29.07 8.04
C GLY A 115 3.12 -28.54 6.96
N GLY A 116 3.09 -27.23 6.68
CA GLY A 116 3.98 -26.59 5.72
C GLY A 116 5.40 -26.39 6.23
N SER A 117 6.26 -25.80 5.39
CA SER A 117 7.64 -25.49 5.74
C SER A 117 8.01 -24.06 5.36
N VAL A 118 8.95 -23.45 6.09
CA VAL A 118 9.40 -22.07 5.87
C VAL A 118 10.91 -22.06 5.65
N LYS A 119 11.34 -21.47 4.54
CA LYS A 119 12.72 -21.17 4.17
C LYS A 119 12.82 -19.64 4.00
N GLU A 120 13.77 -19.03 4.70
CA GLU A 120 14.05 -17.59 4.72
C GLU A 120 15.50 -17.34 4.31
#